data_AF-A0A7L3BHM5-F1
#
_entry.id   AF-A0A7L3BHM5-F1
#
_cell.length_a   1.000
_cell.length_b   1.000
_cell.length_c   1.000
_cell.angle_alpha   90.00
_cell.angle_beta   90.00
_cell.angle_gamma   90.00
#
_symmetry.space_group_name_H-M   'P 1'
#
loop_
_entity.id
_entity.type
_entity.pdbx_description
1 polymer ?
#
loop_
_entity_poly.entity_id
_entity_poly.type
_entity_poly.pdbx_seq_one_letter_code
_entity_poly.pdbx_strand_id
1 'polypeptide(L)' 'DRNAELDFSTFLNIMYRQTKQEEPEKEILTALSMIDRQKRGVISASELRAKLTRLGEKL' A
#
# COMPACT_ATOMS: atom_id res chain seq x y z
N ASP A 1 0.90 -19.64 -27.80
CA ASP A 1 0.12 -20.64 -27.04
C ASP A 1 0.58 -20.80 -25.61
N ARG A 2 -0.13 -20.10 -24.72
CA ARG A 2 -0.59 -20.59 -23.42
C ARG A 2 -1.49 -19.49 -22.89
N ASN A 3 -2.79 -19.60 -23.19
CA ASN A 3 -3.79 -18.97 -22.37
C ASN A 3 -3.58 -19.54 -20.97
N ALA A 4 -2.82 -18.80 -20.14
CA ALA A 4 -2.65 -19.09 -18.73
C ALA A 4 -3.95 -18.66 -18.04
N GLU A 5 -5.03 -19.39 -18.31
CA GLU A 5 -6.23 -19.29 -17.51
C GLU A 5 -5.85 -19.78 -16.11
N LEU A 6 -5.75 -18.81 -15.20
CA LEU A 6 -5.45 -19.06 -13.82
C LEU A 6 -6.74 -19.55 -13.17
N ASP A 7 -6.78 -20.83 -12.77
CA ASP A 7 -7.94 -21.35 -12.08
C ASP A 7 -8.14 -20.61 -10.74
N PHE A 8 -9.39 -20.56 -10.30
CA PHE A 8 -9.78 -19.79 -9.12
C PHE A 8 -9.09 -20.26 -7.82
N SER A 9 -8.77 -21.55 -7.71
CA SER A 9 -8.08 -22.09 -6.52
C SER A 9 -6.62 -21.66 -6.50
N THR A 10 -5.98 -21.59 -7.67
CA THR A 10 -4.63 -21.04 -7.84
C THR A 10 -4.63 -19.55 -7.51
N PHE A 11 -5.64 -18.78 -7.96
CA PHE A 11 -5.79 -17.37 -7.61
C PHE A 11 -5.86 -17.16 -6.09
N LEU A 12 -6.76 -17.89 -5.40
CA LEU A 12 -6.92 -17.79 -3.95
C LEU A 12 -5.65 -18.16 -3.19
N ASN A 13 -4.91 -19.18 -3.64
CA ASN A 13 -3.63 -19.55 -3.03
C ASN A 13 -2.56 -18.47 -3.18
N ILE A 14 -2.49 -17.81 -4.34
CA ILE A 14 -1.57 -16.69 -4.58
C ILE A 14 -1.95 -15.51 -3.67
N MET A 15 -3.23 -15.11 -3.68
CA MET A 15 -3.72 -14.02 -2.85
C MET A 15 -3.50 -14.29 -1.36
N TYR A 16 -3.79 -15.50 -0.88
CA TYR A 16 -3.57 -15.91 0.52
C TYR A 16 -2.09 -15.88 0.94
N ARG A 17 -1.19 -16.30 0.04
CA ARG A 17 0.26 -16.23 0.29
C ARG A 17 0.75 -14.79 0.31
N GLN A 18 0.26 -13.95 -0.60
CA GLN A 18 0.58 -12.51 -0.63
C GLN A 18 0.07 -11.80 0.63
N THR A 19 -1.20 -11.97 1.00
CA THR A 19 -1.75 -11.33 2.21
C THR A 19 -1.05 -11.76 3.50
N LYS A 20 -0.44 -12.96 3.54
CA LYS A 20 0.36 -13.40 4.69
C LYS A 20 1.79 -12.85 4.71
N GLN A 21 2.33 -12.49 3.55
CA GLN A 21 3.68 -11.91 3.43
C GLN A 21 3.66 -10.39 3.49
N GLU A 22 2.60 -9.78 2.98
CA GLU A 22 2.35 -8.34 3.08
C GLU A 22 2.07 -8.01 4.54
N GLU A 23 2.82 -7.06 5.09
CA GLU A 23 2.57 -6.47 6.40
C GLU A 23 1.92 -5.10 6.16
N PRO A 24 0.65 -5.02 5.69
CA PRO A 24 0.05 -3.79 5.19
C PRO A 24 0.06 -2.68 6.25
N GLU A 25 -0.16 -3.04 7.51
CA GLU A 25 -0.04 -2.09 8.63
C GLU A 25 1.36 -1.48 8.71
N LYS A 26 2.41 -2.29 8.62
CA LYS A 26 3.79 -1.83 8.68
C LYS A 26 4.16 -0.99 7.47
N GLU A 27 3.69 -1.35 6.28
CA GLU A 27 3.90 -0.57 5.06
C GLU A 27 3.24 0.79 5.15
N ILE A 28 1.98 0.84 5.59
CA ILE A 28 1.24 2.09 5.83
C ILE A 28 1.96 2.95 6.87
N LEU A 29 2.34 2.38 8.01
CA LEU A 29 3.06 3.10 9.07
C LEU A 29 4.42 3.61 8.58
N THR A 30 5.14 2.83 7.79
CA THR A 30 6.42 3.23 7.19
C THR A 30 6.21 4.42 6.25
N ALA A 31 5.21 4.35 5.36
CA ALA A 31 4.88 5.45 4.45
C ALA A 31 4.47 6.72 5.21
N LEU A 32 3.64 6.61 6.24
CA LEU A 32 3.24 7.73 7.10
C LEU A 32 4.44 8.32 7.85
N SER A 33 5.37 7.50 8.33
CA SER A 33 6.60 7.97 8.98
C SER A 33 7.53 8.75 8.04
N MET A 34 7.54 8.40 6.74
CA MET A 34 8.28 9.16 5.73
C MET A 34 7.63 10.51 5.40
N ILE A 35 6.34 10.68 5.70
CA ILE A 35 5.62 11.94 5.55
C ILE A 35 5.86 12.82 6.79
N ASP A 36 5.79 12.24 7.99
CA ASP A 36 6.07 12.92 9.26
C ASP A 36 7.58 13.09 9.52
N ARG A 37 8.19 14.01 8.76
CA ARG A 37 9.62 14.34 8.88
C ARG A 37 10.06 14.75 10.29
N GLN A 38 9.12 15.25 11.10
CA GLN A 38 9.38 15.73 12.45
C GLN A 38 9.19 14.63 13.51
N LYS A 39 8.75 13.43 13.14
CA LYS A 39 8.51 12.30 14.04
C LYS A 39 7.55 12.64 15.20
N ARG A 40 6.50 13.40 14.92
CA ARG A 40 5.40 13.73 15.83
C ARG A 40 4.48 12.54 16.10
N GLY A 41 4.50 11.51 15.25
CA GLY A 41 3.60 10.37 15.29
C GLY A 41 2.22 10.65 14.69
N VAL A 42 2.02 11.84 14.12
CA VAL A 42 0.76 12.27 13.49
C VAL A 42 1.06 13.10 12.24
N ILE A 43 0.20 13.01 11.24
CA ILE A 43 0.23 13.88 10.06
C ILE A 43 -1.11 14.61 9.95
N SER A 44 -1.07 15.84 9.44
CA SER A 44 -2.29 16.59 9.13
C SER A 44 -2.87 16.18 7.78
N ALA A 45 -4.16 16.41 7.59
CA ALA A 45 -4.85 16.16 6.32
C ALA A 45 -4.22 16.96 5.15
N SER A 46 -3.73 18.17 5.41
CA SER A 46 -3.06 19.01 4.40
C SER A 46 -1.70 18.44 3.98
N GLU A 47 -0.88 17.95 4.93
CA GLU A 47 0.39 17.29 4.65
C GLU A 47 0.19 16.02 3.81
N LEU A 48 -0.81 15.21 4.17
CA LEU A 48 -1.17 14.02 3.42
C LEU A 48 -1.62 14.36 2.00
N ARG A 49 -2.54 15.32 1.84
CA ARG A 49 -3.03 15.76 0.52
C ARG A 49 -1.88 16.27 -0.34
N ALA A 50 -1.03 17.14 0.21
CA ALA A 50 0.12 17.67 -0.53
C ALA A 50 1.08 16.56 -0.99
N LYS A 51 1.31 15.53 -0.16
CA LYS A 51 2.15 14.39 -0.53
C LYS A 51 1.51 13.58 -1.66
N LEU A 52 0.24 13.22 -1.53
CA LEU A 52 -0.47 12.40 -2.50
C LEU A 52 -0.63 13.12 -3.85
N THR A 53 -0.95 14.42 -3.85
CA THR A 53 -0.98 15.22 -5.08
C THR A 53 0.37 15.26 -5.78
N ARG A 54 1.50 15.30 -5.05
CA ARG A 54 2.85 15.23 -5.64
C ARG A 54 3.18 13.86 -6.24
N LEU A 55 2.52 12.80 -5.81
CA LEU A 55 2.66 11.45 -6.37
C LEU A 55 1.78 11.24 -7.62
N GLY A 56 0.97 12.23 -8.00
CA GLY A 56 0.07 12.16 -9.15
C GLY A 56 -1.34 11.69 -8.81
N GLU A 57 -1.63 11.44 -7.54
CA GLU A 57 -2.97 11.07 -7.08
C GLU A 57 -3.88 12.31 -7.05
N LYS A 58 -5.05 12.18 -7.67
CA LYS A 58 -6.10 13.22 -7.61
C LYS A 58 -6.99 12.95 -6.41
N LEU A 59 -6.98 13.89 -5.46
CA LEU A 59 -7.77 13.89 -4.22
C LEU A 59 -8.72 15.08 -4.18
#